data_AF-A0A8B6Y446-F1
#
_entry.id   AF-A0A8B6Y446-F1
#
_cell.length_a   1.000
_cell.length_b   1.000
_cell.length_c   1.000
_cell.angle_alpha   90.00
_cell.angle_beta   90.00
_cell.angle_gamma   90.00
#
_symmetry.space_group_name_H-M   'P 1'
#
loop_
_entity.id
_entity.type
_entity.pdbx_description
1 polymer ?
#
loop_
_entity_poly.entity_id
_entity_poly.type
_entity_poly.pdbx_seq_one_letter_code
_entity_poly.pdbx_strand_id
1 'polypeptide(L)'
;MSPTFMEINVQSGIGRRSNIKGLEPQLLYPTCLPISYAEKKDLMCMGIHGQINLIFLFQGIQGTEVAKEASDIILTDDNFQSIVKAVMWGRNVYDSISKFIQFQLTVNLTAIFVSIIGSTMLSVSPLSAIQLLWVNLIMDSFASLALATEDPTDALLERKPYGRTKPLISRSMFRFILGHGLYQLIVMLVLIFYGHVLFEIPNGFKIKYPSQHLTILFNVFVMMQIFNEINARMVHGERNVFKNILSSKLFIFIVVGTFIAQIFLVQFGGQAFSASPLSLNQWVCCIFIGVCELLWGQIIVTIPTAIKFKERKKIIFHK
;
A
#
# COMPACT_ATOMS: atom_id res chain seq x y z
N MET A 1 0.94 -12.97 28.44
CA MET A 1 0.03 -13.53 27.42
C MET A 1 0.69 -13.34 26.07
N SER A 2 1.27 -14.44 25.56
CA SER A 2 2.06 -14.51 24.34
C SER A 2 1.23 -14.13 23.10
N PRO A 3 1.77 -13.38 22.13
CA PRO A 3 1.14 -13.24 20.82
C PRO A 3 1.26 -14.58 20.09
N THR A 4 0.12 -15.22 19.82
CA THR A 4 0.03 -16.44 19.02
C THR A 4 0.35 -16.09 17.56
N PHE A 5 1.64 -16.07 17.21
CA PHE A 5 2.07 -16.26 15.83
C PHE A 5 1.63 -17.67 15.44
N MET A 6 0.57 -17.80 14.64
CA MET A 6 0.28 -19.05 13.97
C MET A 6 1.30 -19.18 12.85
N GLU A 7 2.41 -19.89 13.13
CA GLU A 7 3.39 -20.28 12.12
C GLU A 7 2.67 -21.08 11.03
N ILE A 8 2.39 -20.44 9.90
CA ILE A 8 2.15 -21.17 8.66
C ILE A 8 3.54 -21.59 8.21
N ASN A 9 3.92 -22.83 8.52
CA ASN A 9 5.22 -23.39 8.21
C ASN A 9 5.29 -23.67 6.70
N VAL A 10 5.49 -22.62 5.91
CA VAL A 10 5.71 -22.67 4.46
C VAL A 10 7.21 -22.62 4.23
N GLN A 11 7.82 -23.76 3.86
CA GLN A 11 9.19 -23.74 3.36
C GLN A 11 9.21 -23.39 1.89
N SER A 12 9.97 -22.35 1.51
CA SER A 12 10.20 -22.00 0.11
C SER A 12 11.26 -22.93 -0.48
N GLY A 13 10.86 -23.78 -1.42
CA GLY A 13 11.75 -24.67 -2.17
C GLY A 13 12.56 -23.94 -3.25
N ILE A 14 13.11 -22.75 -2.98
CA ILE A 14 13.95 -22.02 -3.94
C ILE A 14 15.37 -22.61 -3.90
N GLY A 15 15.50 -23.84 -4.39
CA GLY A 15 16.76 -24.59 -4.44
C GLY A 15 17.01 -25.14 -5.84
N ARG A 16 17.92 -24.48 -6.58
CA ARG A 16 18.57 -24.94 -7.82
C ARG A 16 17.68 -25.63 -8.87
N ARG A 17 17.29 -24.87 -9.91
CA ARG A 17 16.98 -25.43 -11.24
C ARG A 17 18.19 -26.21 -11.77
N SER A 18 18.24 -27.52 -11.54
CA SER A 18 19.15 -28.42 -12.22
C SER A 18 18.65 -28.64 -13.66
N ASN A 19 19.59 -28.65 -14.61
CA ASN A 19 19.36 -28.79 -16.05
C ASN A 19 18.56 -30.06 -16.39
N ILE A 20 17.25 -29.95 -16.62
CA ILE A 20 16.48 -30.98 -17.31
C ILE A 20 16.69 -30.77 -18.82
N LYS A 21 17.89 -31.11 -19.31
CA LYS A 21 18.15 -31.25 -20.76
C LYS A 21 17.85 -32.69 -21.15
N GLY A 22 16.68 -32.93 -21.72
CA GLY A 22 16.31 -34.27 -22.18
C GLY A 22 14.92 -34.50 -22.77
N LEU A 23 14.10 -33.47 -23.02
CA LEU A 23 12.85 -33.66 -23.78
C LEU A 23 12.77 -32.68 -24.95
N GLU A 24 12.91 -33.22 -26.16
CA GLU A 24 12.62 -32.52 -27.42
C GLU A 24 11.11 -32.24 -27.57
N PRO A 25 10.73 -31.25 -28.42
CA PRO A 25 9.46 -30.55 -28.32
C PRO A 25 8.36 -31.23 -29.14
N GLN A 26 7.27 -31.63 -28.49
CA GLN A 26 6.03 -31.95 -29.19
C GLN A 26 4.85 -31.14 -28.63
N LEU A 27 4.43 -30.20 -29.48
CA LEU A 27 3.10 -29.60 -29.65
C LEU A 27 2.32 -29.04 -28.44
N LEU A 28 2.07 -27.72 -28.55
CA LEU A 28 0.83 -27.00 -28.24
C LEU A 28 -0.39 -27.90 -27.90
N TYR A 29 -0.97 -27.72 -26.69
CA TYR A 29 -2.40 -27.60 -26.33
C TYR A 29 -2.60 -28.01 -24.84
N PRO A 30 -3.61 -27.44 -24.14
CA PRO A 30 -3.69 -27.43 -22.68
C PRO A 30 -4.24 -28.75 -22.16
N THR A 31 -3.37 -29.73 -21.97
CA THR A 31 -3.77 -31.01 -21.38
C THR A 31 -2.65 -31.47 -20.46
N CYS A 32 -3.04 -31.90 -19.26
CA CYS A 32 -2.15 -32.44 -18.24
C CYS A 32 -1.09 -33.34 -18.89
N LEU A 33 0.19 -33.04 -18.66
CA LEU A 33 1.29 -33.92 -19.07
C LEU A 33 1.06 -35.34 -18.53
N PRO A 34 1.36 -36.39 -19.30
CA PRO A 34 1.29 -37.76 -18.81
C PRO A 34 2.52 -38.01 -17.93
N ILE A 35 2.37 -37.81 -16.62
CA ILE A 35 3.35 -38.30 -15.64
C ILE A 35 3.09 -39.80 -15.47
N SER A 36 4.05 -40.59 -15.90
CA SER A 36 4.09 -42.04 -15.74
C SER A 36 4.06 -42.42 -14.26
N TYR A 37 3.06 -43.24 -13.88
CA TYR A 37 3.04 -44.09 -12.67
C TYR A 37 3.34 -43.44 -11.30
N ALA A 38 2.71 -42.31 -11.00
CA ALA A 38 2.36 -41.96 -9.62
C ALA A 38 0.85 -41.69 -9.56
N GLU A 39 0.16 -42.29 -8.61
CA GLU A 39 -1.30 -42.25 -8.50
C GLU A 39 -1.85 -40.82 -8.66
N LYS A 40 -2.82 -40.69 -9.56
CA LYS A 40 -3.62 -39.50 -9.87
C LYS A 40 -4.34 -38.86 -8.67
N LYS A 41 -4.14 -39.35 -7.45
CA LYS A 41 -4.84 -38.94 -6.23
C LYS A 41 -4.20 -37.75 -5.52
N ASP A 42 -2.91 -37.50 -5.76
CA ASP A 42 -2.15 -36.56 -4.91
C ASP A 42 -1.71 -35.28 -5.64
N LEU A 43 -2.06 -35.11 -6.92
CA LEU A 43 -1.69 -33.94 -7.71
C LEU A 43 -2.92 -33.10 -8.09
N MET A 44 -3.12 -31.99 -7.38
CA MET A 44 -4.00 -30.91 -7.83
C MET A 44 -3.15 -29.81 -8.48
N CYS A 45 -3.09 -29.82 -9.81
CA CYS A 45 -2.46 -28.74 -10.56
C CYS A 45 -3.42 -27.55 -10.62
N MET A 46 -3.15 -26.51 -9.83
CA MET A 46 -3.97 -25.29 -9.83
C MET A 46 -3.12 -24.11 -10.34
N GLY A 47 -3.25 -23.79 -11.63
CA GLY A 47 -2.45 -22.75 -12.27
C GLY A 47 -2.86 -21.34 -11.85
N ILE A 48 -2.18 -20.75 -10.87
CA ILE A 48 -2.27 -19.32 -10.55
C ILE A 48 -1.12 -18.62 -11.29
N HIS A 49 -1.46 -17.72 -12.22
CA HIS A 49 -0.51 -16.85 -12.92
C HIS A 49 0.72 -17.51 -13.62
N GLY A 50 0.47 -18.33 -14.64
CA GLY A 50 1.19 -18.27 -15.93
C GLY A 50 2.70 -18.60 -16.01
N GLN A 51 3.41 -18.77 -14.90
CA GLN A 51 4.76 -19.36 -14.81
C GLN A 51 4.99 -20.13 -13.50
N ILE A 52 4.00 -20.15 -12.61
CA ILE A 52 4.05 -20.82 -11.30
C ILE A 52 3.20 -22.08 -11.43
N ASN A 53 3.85 -23.25 -11.42
CA ASN A 53 3.17 -24.54 -11.38
C ASN A 53 2.94 -24.85 -9.90
N LEU A 54 1.85 -24.32 -9.35
CA LEU A 54 1.41 -24.71 -8.01
C LEU A 54 0.98 -26.19 -8.04
N ILE A 55 1.91 -27.04 -7.63
CA ILE A 55 1.66 -28.43 -7.28
C ILE A 55 1.52 -28.44 -5.76
N PHE A 56 0.30 -28.50 -5.25
CA PHE A 56 0.09 -28.71 -3.81
C PHE A 56 0.41 -30.17 -3.49
N LEU A 57 1.41 -30.40 -2.64
CA LEU A 57 1.72 -31.73 -2.12
C LEU A 57 1.33 -31.83 -0.65
N PHE A 58 0.60 -32.90 -0.38
CA PHE A 58 0.19 -33.39 0.93
C PHE A 58 1.41 -34.05 1.61
N GLN A 59 1.80 -33.57 2.79
CA GLN A 59 2.90 -34.11 3.61
C GLN A 59 2.46 -35.18 4.62
N GLY A 60 1.40 -35.94 4.38
CA GLY A 60 1.18 -37.21 5.04
C GLY A 60 1.87 -38.30 4.26
N ILE A 61 3.16 -38.50 4.51
CA ILE A 61 3.86 -39.78 4.26
C ILE A 61 3.99 -40.21 2.76
N GLN A 62 3.25 -39.62 1.82
CA GLN A 62 3.06 -40.14 0.44
C GLN A 62 3.62 -39.23 -0.68
N GLY A 63 3.98 -37.98 -0.40
CA GLY A 63 4.58 -37.09 -1.41
C GLY A 63 6.02 -37.48 -1.76
N THR A 64 6.29 -37.83 -3.02
CA THR A 64 7.64 -38.17 -3.51
C THR A 64 8.58 -36.96 -3.45
N GLU A 65 9.88 -37.19 -3.17
CA GLU A 65 10.88 -36.11 -3.07
C GLU A 65 11.00 -35.30 -4.36
N VAL A 66 10.89 -35.96 -5.52
CA VAL A 66 10.88 -35.30 -6.84
C VAL A 66 9.72 -34.33 -6.99
N ALA A 67 8.55 -34.68 -6.46
CA ALA A 67 7.39 -33.79 -6.50
C ALA A 67 7.60 -32.58 -5.58
N LYS A 68 8.21 -32.77 -4.40
CA LYS A 68 8.51 -31.69 -3.44
C LYS A 68 9.50 -30.68 -4.03
N GLU A 69 10.53 -31.15 -4.74
CA GLU A 69 11.47 -30.27 -5.43
C GLU A 69 10.84 -29.53 -6.62
N ALA A 70 9.79 -30.10 -7.23
CA ALA A 70 9.08 -29.48 -8.35
C ALA A 70 7.98 -28.50 -7.93
N SER A 71 7.55 -28.50 -6.66
CA SER A 71 6.44 -27.68 -6.16
C SER A 71 6.86 -26.30 -5.66
N ASP A 72 6.11 -25.26 -6.04
CA ASP A 72 6.32 -23.89 -5.54
C ASP A 72 5.83 -23.69 -4.09
N ILE A 73 4.85 -24.49 -3.62
CA ILE A 73 4.28 -24.44 -2.27
C ILE A 73 4.02 -25.88 -1.79
N ILE A 74 4.62 -26.25 -0.65
CA ILE A 74 4.41 -27.54 0.01
C ILE A 74 3.48 -27.34 1.21
N LEU A 75 2.43 -28.15 1.32
CA LEU A 75 1.57 -28.15 2.50
C LEU A 75 2.20 -29.06 3.54
N THR A 76 2.43 -28.52 4.74
CA THR A 76 3.00 -29.31 5.83
C THR A 76 1.99 -30.19 6.53
N ASP A 77 0.71 -29.93 6.29
CA ASP A 77 -0.43 -30.71 6.76
C ASP A 77 -1.31 -31.17 5.59
N ASP A 78 -1.93 -32.33 5.74
CA ASP A 78 -2.78 -32.93 4.69
C ASP A 78 -4.19 -32.35 4.64
N ASN A 79 -4.34 -31.10 5.05
CA ASN A 79 -5.65 -30.49 5.21
C ASN A 79 -5.96 -29.55 4.03
N PHE A 80 -7.07 -29.82 3.34
CA PHE A 80 -7.59 -28.90 2.33
C PHE A 80 -7.86 -27.48 2.86
N GLN A 81 -8.06 -27.32 4.18
CA GLN A 81 -8.17 -26.00 4.80
C GLN A 81 -6.91 -25.14 4.64
N SER A 82 -5.72 -25.75 4.56
CA SER A 82 -4.46 -25.02 4.36
C SER A 82 -4.36 -24.41 2.97
N ILE A 83 -4.97 -25.04 1.96
CA ILE A 83 -5.11 -24.46 0.62
C ILE A 83 -5.99 -23.21 0.66
N VAL A 84 -7.14 -23.29 1.36
CA VAL A 84 -8.04 -22.14 1.50
C VAL A 84 -7.35 -20.98 2.22
N LYS A 85 -6.60 -21.27 3.30
CA LYS A 85 -5.79 -20.27 4.01
C LYS A 85 -4.70 -19.67 3.11
N ALA A 86 -3.99 -20.48 2.33
CA ALA A 86 -2.99 -20.01 1.39
C ALA A 86 -3.58 -19.05 0.34
N VAL A 87 -4.75 -19.39 -0.22
CA VAL A 87 -5.48 -18.50 -1.14
C VAL A 87 -5.91 -17.21 -0.44
N MET A 88 -6.40 -17.28 0.80
CA MET A 88 -6.78 -16.11 1.59
C MET A 88 -5.59 -15.16 1.80
N TRP A 89 -4.43 -15.68 2.19
CA TRP A 89 -3.19 -14.91 2.34
C TRP A 89 -2.70 -14.32 1.02
N GLY A 90 -2.76 -15.08 -0.08
CA GLY A 90 -2.40 -14.56 -1.40
C GLY A 90 -3.27 -13.37 -1.83
N ARG A 91 -4.56 -13.41 -1.53
CA ARG A 91 -5.48 -12.28 -1.77
C ARG A 91 -5.18 -11.09 -0.87
N ASN A 92 -4.83 -11.34 0.38
CA ASN A 92 -4.46 -10.30 1.34
C ASN A 92 -3.20 -9.55 0.89
N VAL A 93 -2.16 -10.26 0.44
CA VAL A 93 -0.93 -9.66 -0.09
C VAL A 93 -1.22 -8.74 -1.28
N TYR A 94 -2.07 -9.17 -2.22
CA TYR A 94 -2.46 -8.33 -3.35
C TYR A 94 -3.17 -7.04 -2.92
N ASP A 95 -4.07 -7.14 -1.94
CA ASP A 95 -4.79 -5.99 -1.41
C ASP A 95 -3.84 -5.05 -0.65
N SER A 96 -2.91 -5.57 0.15
CA SER A 96 -1.87 -4.79 0.84
C SER A 96 -0.95 -4.05 -0.13
N ILE A 97 -0.51 -4.70 -1.21
CA ILE A 97 0.28 -4.03 -2.27
C ILE A 97 -0.53 -2.91 -2.91
N SER A 98 -1.81 -3.14 -3.17
CA SER A 98 -2.69 -2.12 -3.77
C SER A 98 -2.88 -0.91 -2.83
N LYS A 99 -3.06 -1.14 -1.51
CA LYS A 99 -3.12 -0.08 -0.48
C LYS A 99 -1.83 0.74 -0.46
N PHE A 100 -0.69 0.05 -0.45
CA PHE A 100 0.63 0.70 -0.44
C PHE A 100 0.86 1.55 -1.69
N ILE A 101 0.58 1.03 -2.89
CA ILE A 101 0.74 1.80 -4.14
C ILE A 101 -0.20 3.01 -4.15
N GLN A 102 -1.42 2.87 -3.63
CA GLN A 102 -2.39 3.97 -3.59
C GLN A 102 -1.88 5.11 -2.72
N PHE A 103 -1.34 4.78 -1.55
CA PHE A 103 -0.72 5.72 -0.65
C PHE A 103 0.53 6.37 -1.27
N GLN A 104 1.49 5.56 -1.72
CA GLN A 104 2.77 6.03 -2.24
C GLN A 104 2.62 6.94 -3.46
N LEU A 105 1.74 6.58 -4.41
CA LEU A 105 1.51 7.40 -5.61
C LEU A 105 0.89 8.75 -5.25
N THR A 106 -0.02 8.81 -4.27
CA THR A 106 -0.64 10.07 -3.83
C THR A 106 0.40 11.03 -3.26
N VAL A 107 1.31 10.50 -2.45
CA VAL A 107 2.34 11.27 -1.74
C VAL A 107 3.38 11.78 -2.72
N ASN A 108 3.90 10.89 -3.57
CA ASN A 108 4.91 11.23 -4.58
C ASN A 108 4.36 12.25 -5.58
N LEU A 109 3.11 12.06 -6.03
CA LEU A 109 2.46 12.99 -6.95
C LEU A 109 2.33 14.39 -6.31
N THR A 110 1.84 14.46 -5.08
CA THR A 110 1.67 15.73 -4.36
C THR A 110 3.01 16.41 -4.10
N ALA A 111 4.02 15.68 -3.64
CA ALA A 111 5.35 16.22 -3.37
C ALA A 111 6.00 16.82 -4.62
N ILE A 112 5.87 16.15 -5.78
CA ILE A 112 6.37 16.65 -7.06
C ILE A 112 5.64 17.94 -7.45
N PHE A 113 4.31 17.96 -7.43
CA PHE A 113 3.55 19.16 -7.81
C PHE A 113 3.80 20.36 -6.90
N VAL A 114 3.86 20.14 -5.58
CA VAL A 114 4.19 21.18 -4.60
C VAL A 114 5.59 21.73 -4.83
N SER A 115 6.57 20.85 -5.11
CA SER A 115 7.96 21.27 -5.38
C SER A 115 8.07 22.05 -6.67
N ILE A 116 7.39 21.63 -7.74
CA ILE A 116 7.37 22.35 -9.02
C ILE A 116 6.75 23.73 -8.83
N ILE A 117 5.54 23.82 -8.27
CA ILE A 117 4.85 25.11 -8.14
C ILE A 117 5.60 26.03 -7.17
N GLY A 118 6.11 25.49 -6.05
CA GLY A 118 6.94 26.25 -5.12
C GLY A 118 8.20 26.80 -5.78
N SER A 119 8.93 25.96 -6.53
CA SER A 119 10.14 26.40 -7.24
C SER A 119 9.85 27.39 -8.36
N THR A 120 8.75 27.26 -9.10
CA THR A 120 8.41 28.19 -10.19
C THR A 120 7.93 29.55 -9.66
N MET A 121 7.15 29.56 -8.58
CA MET A 121 6.54 30.79 -8.07
C MET A 121 7.44 31.54 -7.08
N LEU A 122 8.21 30.83 -6.25
CA LEU A 122 9.01 31.41 -5.16
C LEU A 122 10.52 31.24 -5.36
N SER A 123 10.96 30.60 -6.45
CA SER A 123 12.37 30.31 -6.77
C SER A 123 13.13 29.53 -5.69
N VAL A 124 12.42 28.99 -4.69
CA VAL A 124 12.97 28.15 -3.63
C VAL A 124 11.99 27.02 -3.31
N SER A 125 12.54 25.83 -3.01
CA SER A 125 11.72 24.69 -2.61
C SER A 125 11.06 24.93 -1.24
N PRO A 126 9.74 24.70 -1.09
CA PRO A 126 9.04 24.86 0.18
C PRO A 126 9.43 23.80 1.21
N LEU A 127 10.00 22.68 0.78
CA LEU A 127 10.49 21.59 1.64
C LEU A 127 12.00 21.43 1.45
N SER A 128 12.72 21.32 2.57
CA SER A 128 14.15 21.05 2.58
C SER A 128 14.47 19.61 2.17
N ALA A 129 15.66 19.35 1.64
CA ALA A 129 16.08 18.02 1.22
C ALA A 129 16.01 16.98 2.36
N ILE A 130 16.38 17.38 3.59
CA ILE A 130 16.33 16.51 4.78
C ILE A 130 14.87 16.23 5.17
N GLN A 131 13.97 17.20 5.01
CA GLN A 131 12.54 17.02 5.28
C GLN A 131 11.90 16.05 4.28
N LEU A 132 12.26 16.15 3.00
CA LEU A 132 11.83 15.20 1.98
C LEU A 132 12.38 13.79 2.23
N LEU A 133 13.64 13.66 2.67
CA LEU A 133 14.21 12.38 3.09
C LEU A 133 13.42 11.76 4.25
N TRP A 134 13.08 12.57 5.26
CA TRP A 134 12.26 12.12 6.40
C TRP A 134 10.88 11.64 5.97
N VAL A 135 10.20 12.39 5.10
CA VAL A 135 8.92 11.97 4.52
C VAL A 135 9.09 10.64 3.80
N ASN A 136 10.03 10.51 2.87
CA ASN A 136 10.21 9.25 2.13
C ASN A 136 10.51 8.06 3.06
N LEU A 137 11.28 8.28 4.14
CA LEU A 137 11.57 7.21 5.09
C LEU A 137 10.33 6.72 5.82
N ILE A 138 9.48 7.62 6.31
CA ILE A 138 8.22 7.21 6.96
C ILE A 138 7.26 6.58 5.95
N MET A 139 7.08 7.24 4.82
CA MET A 139 6.02 6.92 3.87
C MET A 139 6.31 5.66 3.07
N ASP A 140 7.58 5.41 2.73
CA ASP A 140 7.94 4.28 1.88
C ASP A 140 8.24 3.06 2.74
N SER A 141 8.99 3.22 3.83
CA SER A 141 9.47 2.08 4.62
C SER A 141 8.51 1.71 5.75
N PHE A 142 8.08 2.68 6.56
CA PHE A 142 7.20 2.38 7.69
C PHE A 142 5.76 2.13 7.26
N ALA A 143 5.22 2.92 6.31
CA ALA A 143 3.85 2.67 5.83
C ALA A 143 3.74 1.38 5.01
N SER A 144 4.76 0.99 4.23
CA SER A 144 4.76 -0.33 3.57
C SER A 144 4.71 -1.46 4.59
N LEU A 145 5.51 -1.39 5.66
CA LEU A 145 5.49 -2.35 6.75
C LEU A 145 4.13 -2.38 7.47
N ALA A 146 3.55 -1.20 7.72
CA ALA A 146 2.26 -1.06 8.39
C ALA A 146 1.10 -1.67 7.57
N LEU A 147 1.08 -1.40 6.26
CA LEU A 147 0.03 -1.85 5.34
C LEU A 147 0.20 -3.31 4.88
N ALA A 148 1.44 -3.81 4.84
CA ALA A 148 1.73 -5.21 4.49
C ALA A 148 1.42 -6.19 5.62
N THR A 149 1.41 -5.75 6.87
CA THR A 149 1.19 -6.60 8.05
C THR A 149 -0.27 -6.60 8.53
N GLU A 150 -1.22 -6.30 7.65
CA GLU A 150 -2.63 -6.45 7.98
C GLU A 150 -3.07 -7.91 7.91
N ASP A 151 -3.77 -8.40 8.93
CA ASP A 151 -4.27 -9.76 8.95
C ASP A 151 -5.37 -9.98 7.90
N PRO A 152 -5.41 -11.17 7.26
CA PRO A 152 -6.46 -11.49 6.30
C PRO A 152 -7.83 -11.51 6.98
N THR A 153 -8.86 -11.04 6.26
CA THR A 153 -10.26 -11.08 6.71
C THR A 153 -11.05 -12.09 5.87
N ASP A 154 -11.99 -12.83 6.47
CA ASP A 154 -12.81 -13.83 5.76
C ASP A 154 -13.64 -13.24 4.61
N ALA A 155 -14.01 -11.95 4.71
CA ALA A 155 -14.66 -11.20 3.64
C ALA A 155 -13.86 -11.17 2.33
N LEU A 156 -12.56 -11.45 2.37
CA LEU A 156 -11.75 -11.61 1.17
C LEU A 156 -12.24 -12.79 0.34
N LEU A 157 -12.64 -13.91 0.95
CA LEU A 157 -13.04 -15.13 0.24
C LEU A 157 -14.39 -15.00 -0.47
N GLU A 158 -15.29 -14.15 0.02
CA GLU A 158 -16.62 -13.92 -0.57
C GLU A 158 -16.57 -13.20 -1.92
N ARG A 159 -15.45 -12.52 -2.22
CA ARG A 159 -15.28 -11.75 -3.46
C ARG A 159 -14.85 -12.65 -4.60
N LYS A 160 -15.31 -12.34 -5.83
CA LYS A 160 -14.82 -13.00 -7.06
C LYS A 160 -13.30 -12.80 -7.22
N PRO A 161 -12.57 -13.79 -7.80
CA PRO A 161 -11.14 -13.67 -8.02
C PRO A 161 -10.81 -12.52 -8.97
N TYR A 162 -9.62 -11.95 -8.79
CA TYR A 162 -9.10 -10.92 -9.69
C TYR A 162 -8.86 -11.52 -11.09
N GLY A 163 -9.33 -10.82 -12.13
CA GLY A 163 -9.17 -11.26 -13.52
C GLY A 163 -7.74 -11.04 -14.01
N ARG A 164 -7.18 -11.99 -14.78
CA ARG A 164 -5.79 -11.97 -15.26
C ARG A 164 -5.39 -10.73 -16.07
N THR A 165 -6.37 -10.02 -16.63
CA THR A 165 -6.19 -8.85 -17.49
C THR A 165 -6.59 -7.54 -16.82
N LYS A 166 -6.97 -7.57 -15.54
CA LYS A 166 -7.32 -6.34 -14.82
C LYS A 166 -6.04 -5.56 -14.48
N PRO A 167 -6.00 -4.24 -14.72
CA PRO A 167 -4.88 -3.42 -14.30
C PRO A 167 -4.76 -3.42 -12.76
N LEU A 168 -3.53 -3.41 -12.25
CA LEU A 168 -3.23 -3.32 -10.81
C LEU A 168 -3.83 -2.03 -10.22
N ILE A 169 -3.70 -0.92 -10.94
CA ILE A 169 -4.32 0.36 -10.58
C ILE A 169 -5.76 0.36 -11.10
N SER A 170 -6.71 0.19 -10.17
CA SER A 170 -8.13 0.27 -10.51
C SER A 170 -8.57 1.73 -10.76
N ARG A 171 -9.68 1.92 -11.48
CA ARG A 171 -10.26 3.27 -11.65
C ARG A 171 -10.69 3.89 -10.31
N SER A 172 -11.04 3.08 -9.32
CA SER A 172 -11.40 3.58 -7.98
C SER A 172 -10.18 4.13 -7.27
N MET A 173 -9.07 3.39 -7.32
CA MET A 173 -7.77 3.78 -6.77
C MET A 173 -7.24 5.06 -7.45
N PHE A 174 -7.35 5.17 -8.77
CA PHE A 174 -6.94 6.38 -9.49
C PHE A 174 -7.73 7.63 -9.05
N ARG A 175 -9.04 7.50 -8.79
CA ARG A 175 -9.84 8.60 -8.24
C ARG A 175 -9.43 8.98 -6.82
N PHE A 176 -9.11 7.99 -6.00
CA PHE A 176 -8.57 8.24 -4.66
C PHE A 176 -7.27 9.04 -4.75
N ILE A 177 -6.32 8.59 -5.58
CA ILE A 177 -5.02 9.24 -5.78
C ILE A 177 -5.20 10.70 -6.24
N LEU A 178 -6.04 10.93 -7.26
CA LEU A 178 -6.29 12.29 -7.75
C LEU A 178 -7.09 13.16 -6.77
N GLY A 179 -8.08 12.59 -6.07
CA GLY A 179 -8.93 13.34 -5.14
C GLY A 179 -8.18 13.80 -3.90
N HIS A 180 -7.37 12.92 -3.31
CA HIS A 180 -6.49 13.25 -2.19
C HIS A 180 -5.32 14.13 -2.66
N GLY A 181 -4.68 13.78 -3.77
CA GLY A 181 -3.57 14.58 -4.31
C GLY A 181 -3.97 16.02 -4.63
N LEU A 182 -5.18 16.24 -5.18
CA LEU A 182 -5.69 17.59 -5.44
C LEU A 182 -5.98 18.36 -4.16
N TYR A 183 -6.60 17.72 -3.16
CA TYR A 183 -6.84 18.36 -1.86
C TYR A 183 -5.53 18.76 -1.19
N GLN A 184 -4.58 17.84 -1.08
CA GLN A 184 -3.28 18.12 -0.46
C GLN A 184 -2.53 19.22 -1.23
N LEU A 185 -2.60 19.21 -2.56
CA LEU A 185 -2.04 20.28 -3.38
C LEU A 185 -2.67 21.64 -3.08
N ILE A 186 -4.00 21.74 -3.04
CA ILE A 186 -4.71 22.99 -2.73
C ILE A 186 -4.33 23.50 -1.34
N VAL A 187 -4.34 22.63 -0.32
CA VAL A 187 -3.96 22.99 1.04
C VAL A 187 -2.53 23.50 1.10
N MET A 188 -1.59 22.80 0.45
CA MET A 188 -0.18 23.23 0.42
C MET A 188 -0.01 24.56 -0.30
N LEU A 189 -0.71 24.79 -1.42
CA LEU A 189 -0.65 26.07 -2.14
C LEU A 189 -1.24 27.21 -1.31
N VAL A 190 -2.39 26.99 -0.65
CA VAL A 190 -2.99 27.97 0.26
C VAL A 190 -2.02 28.31 1.38
N LEU A 191 -1.37 27.32 1.99
CA LEU A 191 -0.39 27.59 3.03
C LEU A 191 0.86 28.29 2.49
N ILE A 192 1.35 27.95 1.30
CA ILE A 192 2.52 28.61 0.71
C ILE A 192 2.26 30.11 0.50
N PHE A 193 1.08 30.49 0.00
CA PHE A 193 0.76 31.90 -0.32
C PHE A 193 0.12 32.66 0.85
N TYR A 194 -0.84 32.05 1.53
CA TYR A 194 -1.66 32.66 2.59
C TYR A 194 -1.27 32.23 4.00
N GLY A 195 -0.32 31.31 4.19
CA GLY A 195 0.08 30.83 5.51
C GLY A 195 0.60 31.95 6.43
N HIS A 196 1.27 32.96 5.87
CA HIS A 196 1.74 34.12 6.64
C HIS A 196 0.59 34.96 7.24
N VAL A 197 -0.53 35.07 6.53
CA VAL A 197 -1.73 35.78 7.00
C VAL A 197 -2.51 34.91 7.97
N LEU A 198 -2.67 33.63 7.63
CA LEU A 198 -3.50 32.70 8.39
C LEU A 198 -2.94 32.39 9.79
N PHE A 199 -1.61 32.41 9.93
CA PHE A 199 -0.94 32.19 11.20
C PHE A 199 -0.36 33.46 11.84
N GLU A 200 -0.53 34.63 11.21
CA GLU A 200 0.07 35.91 11.63
C GLU A 200 1.59 35.85 11.83
N ILE A 201 2.28 35.05 11.01
CA ILE A 201 3.74 34.85 11.07
C ILE A 201 4.40 35.59 9.91
N PRO A 202 5.57 36.20 10.11
CA PRO A 202 6.27 36.86 9.02
C PRO A 202 6.66 35.85 7.92
N ASN A 203 6.58 36.30 6.66
CA ASN A 203 6.75 35.49 5.46
C ASN A 203 8.10 34.73 5.45
N GLY A 204 8.05 33.41 5.66
CA GLY A 204 9.26 32.59 5.80
C GLY A 204 10.13 32.47 4.54
N PHE A 205 9.64 32.94 3.39
CA PHE A 205 10.39 33.02 2.13
C PHE A 205 11.21 34.31 1.97
N LYS A 206 10.98 35.32 2.83
CA LYS A 206 11.72 36.60 2.84
C LYS A 206 12.70 36.73 4.01
N ILE A 207 12.70 35.77 4.93
CA ILE A 207 13.49 35.80 6.17
C ILE A 207 14.63 34.77 6.08
N LYS A 208 15.69 34.99 6.87
CA LYS A 208 16.79 34.05 7.02
C LYS A 208 16.29 32.70 7.58
N TYR A 209 16.64 31.62 6.92
CA TYR A 209 16.37 30.24 7.35
C TYR A 209 16.97 29.98 8.75
N PRO A 210 16.31 29.21 9.64
CA PRO A 210 15.02 28.51 9.50
C PRO A 210 13.80 29.39 9.85
N SER A 211 12.70 29.25 9.10
CA SER A 211 11.47 30.02 9.33
C SER A 211 10.34 29.15 9.86
N GLN A 212 9.53 29.73 10.77
CA GLN A 212 8.34 29.06 11.32
C GLN A 212 7.34 28.70 10.22
N HIS A 213 7.18 29.55 9.21
CA HIS A 213 6.28 29.32 8.08
C HIS A 213 6.64 28.03 7.29
N LEU A 214 7.91 27.81 6.97
CA LEU A 214 8.35 26.58 6.29
C LEU A 214 8.19 25.35 7.19
N THR A 215 8.33 25.52 8.51
CA THR A 215 8.11 24.44 9.46
C THR A 215 6.63 24.06 9.54
N ILE A 216 5.70 25.01 9.44
CA ILE A 216 4.26 24.76 9.32
C ILE A 216 3.96 23.97 8.04
N LEU A 217 4.53 24.38 6.89
CA LEU A 217 4.36 23.64 5.63
C LEU A 217 4.79 22.19 5.76
N PHE A 218 5.98 21.96 6.33
CA PHE A 218 6.48 20.62 6.60
C PHE A 218 5.58 19.84 7.57
N ASN A 219 5.14 20.46 8.67
CA ASN A 219 4.31 19.81 9.68
C ASN A 219 2.93 19.42 9.12
N VAL A 220 2.24 20.35 8.46
CA VAL A 220 0.94 20.08 7.83
C VAL A 220 1.07 19.00 6.77
N PHE A 221 2.13 19.02 5.96
CA PHE A 221 2.35 17.98 4.97
C PHE A 221 2.46 16.60 5.61
N VAL A 222 3.30 16.43 6.64
CA VAL A 222 3.43 15.15 7.36
C VAL A 222 2.12 14.74 8.05
N MET A 223 1.41 15.69 8.67
CA MET A 223 0.13 15.41 9.33
C MET A 223 -0.92 14.90 8.34
N MET A 224 -1.08 15.57 7.20
CA MET A 224 -1.98 15.10 6.13
C MET A 224 -1.61 13.70 5.67
N GLN A 225 -0.32 13.40 5.57
CA GLN A 225 0.13 12.08 5.16
C GLN A 225 -0.20 10.97 6.16
N ILE A 226 -0.06 11.21 7.47
CA ILE A 226 -0.46 10.24 8.49
C ILE A 226 -1.97 9.94 8.38
N PHE A 227 -2.81 10.95 8.21
CA PHE A 227 -4.25 10.74 8.06
C PHE A 227 -4.64 10.13 6.70
N ASN A 228 -3.90 10.45 5.64
CA ASN A 228 -4.06 9.82 4.33
C ASN A 228 -3.70 8.33 4.37
N GLU A 229 -2.70 7.92 5.17
CA GLU A 229 -2.35 6.50 5.38
C GLU A 229 -3.54 5.71 5.91
N ILE A 230 -4.25 6.29 6.88
CA ILE A 230 -5.46 5.72 7.47
C ILE A 230 -6.57 5.58 6.42
N ASN A 231 -6.78 6.58 5.56
CA ASN A 231 -7.74 6.49 4.45
C ASN A 231 -7.33 5.48 3.37
N ALA A 232 -6.04 5.36 3.07
CA ALA A 232 -5.51 4.49 2.02
C ALA A 232 -5.68 2.99 2.34
N ARG A 233 -5.92 2.64 3.61
CA ARG A 233 -6.30 1.27 4.03
C ARG A 233 -7.57 0.77 3.34
N MET A 234 -8.47 1.66 2.93
CA MET A 234 -9.75 1.32 2.33
C MET A 234 -9.71 1.44 0.80
N VAL A 235 -9.35 0.36 0.10
CA VAL A 235 -9.23 0.35 -1.39
C VAL A 235 -10.58 0.08 -2.08
N HIS A 236 -11.51 -0.59 -1.40
CA HIS A 236 -12.71 -1.18 -2.03
C HIS A 236 -14.02 -0.42 -1.76
N GLY A 237 -13.93 0.88 -1.41
CA GLY A 237 -15.12 1.73 -1.23
C GLY A 237 -15.88 1.47 0.08
N GLU A 238 -15.23 0.85 1.06
CA GLU A 238 -15.79 0.67 2.40
C GLU A 238 -15.74 2.01 3.15
N ARG A 239 -16.87 2.42 3.73
CA ARG A 239 -16.99 3.72 4.44
C ARG A 239 -16.34 3.73 5.82
N ASN A 240 -16.22 2.56 6.46
CA ASN A 240 -15.77 2.50 7.85
C ASN A 240 -14.24 2.42 7.94
N VAL A 241 -13.56 3.56 7.77
CA VAL A 241 -12.09 3.66 7.86
C VAL A 241 -11.55 3.17 9.20
N PHE A 242 -12.31 3.32 10.29
CA PHE A 242 -11.92 2.87 11.63
C PHE A 242 -12.15 1.38 11.92
N LYS A 243 -12.85 0.65 11.04
CA LYS A 243 -13.14 -0.77 11.25
C LYS A 243 -11.82 -1.56 11.18
N ASN A 244 -11.56 -2.38 12.19
CA ASN A 244 -10.35 -3.20 12.33
C ASN A 244 -9.01 -2.44 12.46
N ILE A 245 -9.02 -1.11 12.70
CA ILE A 245 -7.78 -0.37 12.97
C ILE A 245 -7.09 -0.89 14.23
N LEU A 246 -7.87 -1.09 15.31
CA LEU A 246 -7.38 -1.56 16.61
C LEU A 246 -6.89 -3.01 16.61
N SER A 247 -7.16 -3.78 15.56
CA SER A 247 -6.70 -5.16 15.45
C SER A 247 -5.22 -5.24 15.12
N SER A 248 -4.72 -4.34 14.26
CA SER A 248 -3.30 -4.31 13.88
C SER A 248 -2.50 -3.43 14.84
N LYS A 249 -1.91 -4.07 15.85
CA LYS A 249 -1.04 -3.40 16.85
C LYS A 249 0.17 -2.74 16.19
N LEU A 250 0.72 -3.36 15.15
CA LEU A 250 1.87 -2.83 14.41
C LEU A 250 1.51 -1.54 13.68
N PHE A 251 0.35 -1.49 13.01
CA PHE A 251 -0.12 -0.27 12.36
C PHE A 251 -0.24 0.90 13.33
N ILE A 252 -0.85 0.67 14.50
CA ILE A 252 -1.00 1.72 15.53
C ILE A 252 0.35 2.15 16.07
N PHE A 253 1.24 1.19 16.33
CA PHE A 253 2.60 1.49 16.80
C PHE A 253 3.35 2.39 15.81
N ILE A 254 3.25 2.11 14.51
CA ILE A 254 3.89 2.93 13.47
C ILE A 254 3.26 4.31 13.41
N VAL A 255 1.93 4.43 13.32
CA VAL A 255 1.25 5.73 13.21
C VAL A 255 1.45 6.61 14.45
N VAL A 256 1.36 6.05 15.65
CA VAL A 256 1.62 6.79 16.89
C VAL A 256 3.11 7.11 17.02
N GLY A 257 3.99 6.19 16.65
CA GLY A 257 5.43 6.37 16.66
C GLY A 257 5.89 7.49 15.73
N THR A 258 5.34 7.56 14.51
CA THR A 258 5.65 8.62 13.54
C THR A 258 5.12 9.97 14.00
N PHE A 259 3.93 10.02 14.59
CA PHE A 259 3.38 11.25 15.19
C PHE A 259 4.26 11.79 16.32
N ILE A 260 4.69 10.92 17.25
CA ILE A 260 5.60 11.30 18.34
C ILE A 260 6.95 11.74 17.79
N ALA A 261 7.52 11.00 16.84
CA ALA A 261 8.79 11.37 16.21
C ALA A 261 8.69 12.73 15.51
N GLN A 262 7.57 13.03 14.85
CA GLN A 262 7.32 14.33 14.23
C GLN A 262 7.30 15.46 15.26
N ILE A 263 6.72 15.25 16.45
CA ILE A 263 6.77 16.23 17.55
C ILE A 263 8.21 16.50 17.97
N PHE A 264 9.01 15.45 18.18
CA PHE A 264 10.41 15.60 18.57
C PHE A 264 11.23 16.34 17.51
N LEU A 265 11.07 16.00 16.23
CA LEU A 265 11.80 16.65 15.15
C LEU A 265 11.46 18.12 15.00
N VAL A 266 10.18 18.47 15.16
CA VAL A 266 9.75 19.85 14.99
C VAL A 266 10.13 20.71 16.20
N GLN A 267 10.10 20.16 17.42
CA GLN A 267 10.42 20.90 18.63
C GLN A 267 11.93 20.99 18.90
N PHE A 268 12.70 19.94 18.56
CA PHE A 268 14.12 19.82 18.89
C PHE A 268 15.05 19.73 17.68
N GLY A 269 14.52 19.56 16.46
CA GLY A 269 15.34 19.37 15.25
C GLY A 269 16.09 20.61 14.78
N GLY A 270 15.65 21.80 15.19
CA GLY A 270 16.36 23.08 15.01
C GLY A 270 16.94 23.26 13.61
N GLN A 271 18.21 23.68 13.54
CA GLN A 271 18.89 23.97 12.27
C GLN A 271 19.15 22.71 11.42
N ALA A 272 19.34 21.54 12.03
CA ALA A 272 19.61 20.29 11.32
C ALA A 272 18.43 19.86 10.42
N PHE A 273 17.20 20.03 10.90
CA PHE A 273 15.99 19.75 10.14
C PHE A 273 15.39 21.00 9.47
N SER A 274 16.08 22.14 9.53
CA SER A 274 15.56 23.44 9.09
C SER A 274 14.17 23.74 9.67
N ALA A 275 13.94 23.33 10.92
CA ALA A 275 12.68 23.42 11.63
C ALA A 275 12.80 24.41 12.80
N SER A 276 11.77 25.23 12.99
CA SER A 276 11.65 26.14 14.12
C SER A 276 10.54 25.65 15.05
N PRO A 277 10.71 25.72 16.39
CA PRO A 277 9.70 25.25 17.32
C PRO A 277 8.39 26.00 17.09
N LEU A 278 7.29 25.26 17.02
CA LEU A 278 5.94 25.79 16.85
C LEU A 278 5.24 25.99 18.19
N SER A 279 4.31 26.94 18.22
CA SER A 279 3.42 27.13 19.35
C SER A 279 2.31 26.07 19.38
N LEU A 280 1.70 25.87 20.55
CA LEU A 280 0.61 24.90 20.73
C LEU A 280 -0.58 25.20 19.79
N ASN A 281 -0.91 26.48 19.60
CA ASN A 281 -2.00 26.89 18.71
C ASN A 281 -1.72 26.52 17.25
N GLN A 282 -0.48 26.70 16.79
CA GLN A 282 -0.07 26.32 15.44
C GLN A 282 -0.13 24.79 15.26
N TRP A 283 0.32 24.04 16.26
CA TRP A 283 0.22 22.57 16.28
C TRP A 283 -1.22 22.07 16.15
N VAL A 284 -2.13 22.63 16.95
CA VAL A 284 -3.56 22.26 16.91
C VAL A 284 -4.15 22.54 15.54
N CYS A 285 -3.81 23.69 14.93
CA CYS A 285 -4.25 24.02 13.58
C CYS A 285 -3.67 23.05 12.53
N CYS A 286 -2.39 22.67 12.64
CA CYS A 286 -1.78 21.70 11.72
C CYS A 286 -2.45 20.33 11.81
N ILE A 287 -2.72 19.86 13.03
CA ILE A 287 -3.45 18.60 13.28
C ILE A 287 -4.88 18.71 12.73
N PHE A 288 -5.56 19.84 12.94
CA PHE A 288 -6.91 20.06 12.42
C PHE A 288 -6.96 19.95 10.90
N ILE A 289 -6.02 20.58 10.19
CA ILE A 289 -5.91 20.45 8.72
C ILE A 289 -5.65 19.00 8.30
N GLY A 290 -4.83 18.27 9.06
CA GLY A 290 -4.63 16.84 8.87
C GLY A 290 -5.92 16.03 9.06
N VAL A 291 -6.70 16.30 10.10
CA VAL A 291 -8.00 15.62 10.33
C VAL A 291 -9.00 15.94 9.22
N CYS A 292 -8.95 17.13 8.62
CA CYS A 292 -9.77 17.47 7.46
C CYS A 292 -9.49 16.55 6.25
N GLU A 293 -8.27 16.03 6.08
CA GLU A 293 -7.95 15.03 5.05
C GLU A 293 -8.71 13.72 5.29
N LEU A 294 -8.88 13.33 6.55
CA LEU A 294 -9.67 12.16 6.94
C LEU A 294 -11.14 12.34 6.54
N LEU A 295 -11.70 13.54 6.80
CA LEU A 295 -13.07 13.88 6.42
C LEU A 295 -13.25 13.96 4.91
N TRP A 296 -12.27 14.54 4.20
CA TRP A 296 -12.27 14.63 2.74
C TRP A 296 -12.29 13.25 2.08
N GLY A 297 -11.56 12.28 2.64
CA GLY A 297 -11.61 10.89 2.19
C GLY A 297 -13.02 10.30 2.19
N GLN A 298 -13.83 10.60 3.21
CA GLN A 298 -15.24 10.16 3.25
C GLN A 298 -16.07 10.77 2.12
N ILE A 299 -15.83 12.04 1.80
CA ILE A 299 -16.51 12.76 0.71
C ILE A 299 -16.19 12.11 -0.64
N ILE A 300 -14.92 11.78 -0.90
CA ILE A 300 -14.50 11.12 -2.14
C ILE A 300 -15.20 9.76 -2.29
N VAL A 301 -15.32 8.99 -1.20
CA VAL A 301 -15.99 7.68 -1.19
C VAL A 301 -17.49 7.82 -1.44
N THR A 302 -18.14 8.90 -1.00
CA THR A 302 -19.58 9.13 -1.26
C THR A 302 -19.92 9.45 -2.72
N ILE A 303 -18.98 9.99 -3.51
CA ILE A 303 -19.24 10.36 -4.90
C ILE A 303 -19.40 9.08 -5.73
N PRO A 304 -20.63 8.71 -6.13
CA PRO A 304 -20.85 7.45 -6.83
C PRO A 304 -20.18 7.48 -8.20
N THR A 305 -19.67 6.34 -8.61
CA THR A 305 -19.05 6.12 -9.92
C THR A 305 -20.12 6.17 -11.01
N ALA A 306 -20.62 7.36 -11.35
CA ALA A 306 -21.59 7.54 -12.43
C ALA A 306 -20.98 7.36 -13.84
N ILE A 307 -19.69 7.06 -13.95
CA ILE A 307 -19.04 6.73 -15.22
C ILE A 307 -19.09 5.21 -15.42
N LYS A 308 -20.29 4.69 -15.71
CA LYS A 308 -20.44 3.43 -16.46
C LYS A 308 -19.93 3.70 -17.88
N PHE A 309 -18.62 3.62 -18.10
CA PHE A 309 -18.12 3.46 -19.46
C PHE A 309 -18.50 2.05 -19.91
N LYS A 310 -19.63 1.99 -20.62
CA LYS A 310 -20.18 0.85 -21.38
C LYS A 310 -19.07 -0.16 -21.68
N GLU A 311 -19.03 -1.25 -20.93
CA GLU A 311 -18.23 -2.41 -21.32
C GLU A 311 -18.72 -2.77 -22.72
N ARG A 312 -17.88 -2.55 -23.74
CA ARG A 312 -18.15 -3.12 -25.06
C ARG A 312 -18.12 -4.62 -24.84
N LYS A 313 -19.32 -5.22 -24.75
CA LYS A 313 -19.52 -6.64 -25.01
C LYS A 313 -18.77 -6.93 -26.31
N LYS A 314 -17.62 -7.59 -26.21
CA LYS A 314 -17.02 -8.27 -27.36
C LYS A 314 -18.07 -9.32 -27.75
N ILE A 315 -18.86 -9.01 -28.77
CA ILE A 315 -19.72 -9.97 -29.45
C ILE A 315 -18.74 -11.02 -29.97
N ILE A 316 -18.73 -12.17 -29.31
CA ILE A 316 -18.09 -13.37 -29.81
C ILE A 316 -18.90 -13.74 -31.05
N PHE A 317 -18.37 -13.43 -32.23
CA PHE A 317 -18.85 -14.01 -33.46
C PHE A 317 -18.47 -15.49 -33.42
N HIS A 318 -19.46 -16.36 -33.19
CA HIS A 318 -19.40 -17.72 -33.67
C HIS A 318 -19.57 -17.64 -35.20
N LYS A 319 -18.52 -18.00 -35.92
CA LYS A 319 -18.62 -18.48 -37.29
C LYS A 319 -17.59 -19.58 -37.48
#